data_AF-A0A536DPT9-F1
#
_entry.id   AF-A0A536DPT9-F1
#
_cell.length_a   1.000
_cell.length_b   1.000
_cell.length_c   1.000
_cell.angle_alpha   90.00
_cell.angle_beta   90.00
_cell.angle_gamma   90.00
#
_symmetry.space_group_name_H-M   'P 1'
#
loop_
_entity.id
_entity.type
_entity.pdbx_description
1 polymer ?
#
loop_
_entity_poly.entity_id
_entity_poly.type
_entity_poly.pdbx_seq_one_letter_code
_entity_poly.pdbx_strand_id
1 'polypeptide(L)'
;MRGLIGRRLERLSEPAHRMLIASAVIGRDFDVALLEAFGELSGGELREALEEATKARLLSKSGNERYRFSHDLVRQRVLAAMPLPRLQAYHLAVGDTLERVYGKTAKDHAAEIANHLYQAGTAADAMRTSSFLAQAAKNALAVGAYEEVLRLIESTLMLLPADKTKDRAAALTLRGDAFAGLGRRDEARSAWGVAAQRFEDSGDKRSASAVRSRLHASPVEKNGEPAEPPAQAEAAEPSGDGHEAALPEVPVAEAQLVTPEAPESLN
;
A
#
# COMPACT_ATOMS: atom_id res chain seq x y z
N MET A 1 -23.00 19.01 7.98
CA MET A 1 -22.08 18.95 6.82
C MET A 1 -22.51 18.03 5.67
N ARG A 2 -23.46 17.08 5.84
CA ARG A 2 -23.87 16.16 4.75
C ARG A 2 -24.47 16.84 3.51
N GLY A 3 -25.26 17.90 3.64
CA GLY A 3 -25.90 18.56 2.47
C GLY A 3 -25.05 19.57 1.67
N LEU A 4 -23.85 19.96 2.13
CA LEU A 4 -23.04 20.98 1.44
C LEU A 4 -22.08 20.39 0.39
N ILE A 5 -21.49 19.23 0.68
CA ILE A 5 -20.57 18.57 -0.26
C ILE A 5 -21.34 17.98 -1.45
N GLY A 6 -22.52 17.38 -1.23
CA GLY A 6 -23.37 16.84 -2.30
C GLY A 6 -23.75 17.91 -3.34
N ARG A 7 -24.26 19.06 -2.88
CA ARG A 7 -24.59 20.20 -3.75
C ARG A 7 -23.41 20.78 -4.51
N ARG A 8 -22.18 20.64 -4.00
CA ARG A 8 -20.97 21.08 -4.71
C ARG A 8 -20.60 20.08 -5.81
N LEU A 9 -20.71 18.79 -5.53
CA LEU A 9 -20.48 17.73 -6.52
C LEU A 9 -21.51 17.78 -7.66
N GLU A 10 -22.79 17.99 -7.35
CA GLU A 10 -23.88 18.11 -8.34
C GLU A 10 -23.74 19.31 -9.29
N ARG A 11 -22.96 20.34 -8.90
CA ARG A 11 -22.76 21.56 -9.68
C ARG A 11 -21.52 21.50 -10.57
N LEU A 12 -20.75 20.42 -10.48
CA LEU A 12 -19.58 20.26 -11.33
C LEU A 12 -19.99 19.92 -12.75
N SER A 13 -19.19 20.38 -13.70
CA SER A 13 -19.21 19.87 -15.06
C SER A 13 -18.91 18.37 -15.08
N GLU A 14 -19.42 17.68 -16.10
CA GLU A 14 -19.16 16.25 -16.28
C GLU A 14 -17.65 15.93 -16.35
N PRO A 15 -16.79 16.69 -17.07
CA PRO A 15 -15.34 16.49 -17.02
C PRO A 15 -14.77 16.63 -15.59
N ALA A 16 -15.14 17.66 -14.84
CA ALA A 16 -14.67 17.85 -13.47
C ALA A 16 -15.10 16.71 -12.54
N HIS A 17 -16.31 16.17 -12.74
CA HIS A 17 -16.79 15.01 -11.99
C HIS A 17 -16.00 13.73 -12.33
N ARG A 18 -15.75 13.44 -13.61
CA ARG A 18 -14.92 12.30 -14.03
C ARG A 18 -13.49 12.39 -13.49
N MET A 19 -12.90 13.58 -13.56
CA MET A 19 -11.58 13.86 -12.99
C MET A 19 -11.53 13.61 -11.49
N LEU A 20 -12.54 14.04 -10.73
CA LEU A 20 -12.62 13.79 -9.30
C LEU A 20 -12.73 12.30 -8.97
N ILE A 21 -13.46 11.53 -9.78
CA ILE A 21 -13.55 10.08 -9.63
C ILE A 21 -12.17 9.44 -9.79
N ALA A 22 -11.48 9.74 -10.89
CA ALA A 22 -10.13 9.21 -11.14
C ALA A 22 -9.17 9.59 -9.99
N SER A 23 -9.18 10.86 -9.60
CA SER A 23 -8.37 11.38 -8.48
C SER A 23 -8.69 10.69 -7.16
N ALA A 24 -9.97 10.44 -6.87
CA ALA A 24 -10.39 9.78 -5.64
C ALA A 24 -9.87 8.34 -5.57
N VAL A 25 -9.83 7.63 -6.69
CA VAL A 25 -9.28 6.27 -6.74
C VAL A 25 -7.76 6.31 -6.59
N ILE A 26 -7.07 7.20 -7.31
CA ILE A 26 -5.60 7.38 -7.21
C ILE A 26 -5.16 7.62 -5.77
N GLY A 27 -5.77 8.58 -5.06
CA GLY A 27 -5.35 8.85 -3.70
C GLY A 27 -5.97 10.10 -3.08
N ARG A 28 -5.66 10.33 -1.80
CA ARG A 28 -6.00 11.59 -1.12
C ARG A 28 -5.17 12.75 -1.65
N ASP A 29 -3.91 12.48 -1.93
CA ASP A 29 -2.94 13.33 -2.60
C ASP A 29 -2.62 12.70 -3.94
N PHE A 30 -2.44 13.51 -4.97
CA PHE A 30 -2.09 13.02 -6.30
C PHE A 30 -1.34 14.07 -7.11
N ASP A 31 -0.46 13.58 -7.97
CA ASP A 31 0.28 14.37 -8.94
C ASP A 31 -0.52 14.49 -10.25
N VAL A 32 -0.48 15.66 -10.88
CA VAL A 32 -1.14 15.89 -12.18
C VAL A 32 -0.58 14.94 -13.24
N ALA A 33 0.72 14.67 -13.22
CA ALA A 33 1.36 13.75 -14.16
C ALA A 33 0.78 12.32 -14.08
N LEU A 34 0.46 11.82 -12.89
CA LEU A 34 -0.17 10.50 -12.72
C LEU A 34 -1.61 10.51 -13.22
N LEU A 35 -2.35 11.58 -12.94
CA LEU A 35 -3.72 11.76 -13.41
C LEU A 35 -3.80 11.89 -14.94
N GLU A 36 -2.84 12.57 -15.56
CA GLU A 36 -2.68 12.62 -17.02
C GLU A 36 -2.32 11.26 -17.59
N ALA A 37 -1.38 10.54 -16.96
CA ALA A 37 -0.98 9.20 -17.38
C ALA A 37 -2.12 8.18 -17.27
N PHE A 38 -3.07 8.38 -16.34
CA PHE A 38 -4.28 7.58 -16.23
C PHE A 38 -5.21 7.78 -17.43
N GLY A 39 -5.28 9.02 -17.96
CA GLY A 39 -5.88 9.31 -19.26
C GLY A 39 -7.39 9.55 -19.28
N GLU A 40 -8.03 9.79 -18.13
CA GLU A 40 -9.46 10.17 -18.09
C GLU A 40 -9.71 11.53 -18.76
N LEU A 41 -8.80 12.49 -18.54
CA LEU A 41 -8.73 13.79 -19.20
C LEU A 41 -7.27 14.13 -19.50
N SER A 42 -7.03 15.06 -20.42
CA SER A 42 -5.68 15.54 -20.74
C SER A 42 -5.65 17.04 -21.08
N GLY A 43 -4.48 17.65 -20.93
CA GLY A 43 -4.21 19.01 -21.40
C GLY A 43 -5.15 20.06 -20.83
N GLY A 44 -5.74 20.88 -21.72
CA GLY A 44 -6.60 22.01 -21.34
C GLY A 44 -7.83 21.58 -20.53
N GLU A 45 -8.48 20.48 -20.92
CA GLU A 45 -9.70 19.99 -20.26
C GLU A 45 -9.41 19.53 -18.82
N LEU A 46 -8.27 18.86 -18.60
CA LEU A 46 -7.85 18.47 -17.25
C LEU A 46 -7.56 19.69 -16.38
N ARG A 47 -6.86 20.70 -16.91
CA ARG A 47 -6.56 21.94 -16.19
C ARG A 47 -7.83 22.68 -15.79
N GLU A 48 -8.80 22.78 -16.70
CA GLU A 48 -10.10 23.41 -16.42
C GLU A 48 -10.89 22.65 -15.36
N ALA A 49 -10.92 21.32 -15.43
CA ALA A 49 -11.54 20.47 -14.42
C ALA A 49 -10.91 20.65 -13.02
N LEU A 50 -9.57 20.70 -12.94
CA LEU A 50 -8.84 20.92 -11.68
C LEU A 50 -9.13 22.31 -11.11
N GLU A 51 -9.16 23.34 -11.94
CA GLU A 51 -9.51 24.70 -11.54
C GLU A 51 -10.95 24.80 -11.03
N GLU A 52 -11.89 24.14 -11.70
CA GLU A 52 -13.29 24.09 -11.29
C GLU A 52 -13.46 23.43 -9.92
N ALA A 53 -12.89 22.23 -9.74
CA ALA A 53 -12.94 21.51 -8.47
C ALA A 53 -12.24 22.27 -7.32
N THR A 54 -11.18 23.03 -7.64
CA THR A 54 -10.50 23.92 -6.68
C THR A 54 -11.39 25.11 -6.30
N LYS A 55 -12.03 25.78 -7.28
CA LYS A 55 -12.99 26.87 -7.03
C LYS A 55 -14.19 26.40 -6.19
N ALA A 56 -14.64 25.17 -6.40
CA ALA A 56 -15.66 24.51 -5.59
C ALA A 56 -15.19 24.10 -4.18
N ARG A 57 -13.91 24.30 -3.84
CA ARG A 57 -13.25 23.90 -2.59
C ARG A 57 -13.32 22.39 -2.32
N LEU A 58 -13.40 21.57 -3.36
CA LEU A 58 -13.35 20.10 -3.25
C LEU A 58 -11.90 19.62 -3.28
N LEU A 59 -11.05 20.30 -4.04
CA LEU A 59 -9.61 20.14 -4.07
C LEU A 59 -8.90 21.40 -3.56
N SER A 60 -7.65 21.21 -3.17
CA SER A 60 -6.69 22.26 -2.83
C SER A 60 -5.33 21.92 -3.44
N LYS A 61 -4.54 22.93 -3.79
CA LYS A 61 -3.15 22.73 -4.24
C LYS A 61 -2.28 22.36 -3.03
N SER A 62 -1.46 21.32 -3.18
CA SER A 62 -0.55 20.81 -2.13
C SER A 62 0.93 20.88 -2.53
N GLY A 63 1.23 21.53 -3.66
CA GLY A 63 2.57 21.71 -4.19
C GLY A 63 2.53 22.16 -5.66
N ASN A 64 3.69 22.18 -6.31
CA ASN A 64 3.74 22.35 -7.76
C ASN A 64 3.16 21.09 -8.42
N GLU A 65 2.15 21.25 -9.27
CA GLU A 65 1.48 20.13 -9.97
C GLU A 65 0.95 19.02 -9.05
N ARG A 66 0.63 19.36 -7.80
CA ARG A 66 0.00 18.44 -6.84
C ARG A 66 -1.28 19.00 -6.27
N TYR A 67 -2.24 18.10 -6.11
CA TYR A 67 -3.52 18.40 -5.51
C TYR A 67 -3.83 17.43 -4.39
N ARG A 68 -4.69 17.89 -3.47
CA ARG A 68 -5.22 17.12 -2.36
C ARG A 68 -6.71 17.38 -2.24
N PHE A 69 -7.48 16.35 -1.87
CA PHE A 69 -8.85 16.54 -1.41
C PHE A 69 -8.90 17.43 -0.16
N SER A 70 -9.65 18.53 -0.24
CA SER A 70 -9.76 19.49 0.87
C SER A 70 -10.21 18.82 2.17
N HIS A 71 -11.06 17.79 2.06
CA HIS A 71 -11.47 16.94 3.17
C HIS A 71 -11.60 15.49 2.72
N ASP A 72 -11.20 14.56 3.59
CA ASP A 72 -11.29 13.12 3.29
C ASP A 72 -12.74 12.66 3.04
N LEU A 73 -13.71 13.28 3.72
CA LEU A 73 -15.14 13.05 3.49
C LEU A 73 -15.61 13.33 2.05
N VAL A 74 -14.92 14.20 1.30
CA VAL A 74 -15.24 14.44 -0.12
C VAL A 74 -14.85 13.21 -0.92
N ARG A 75 -13.60 12.74 -0.77
CA ARG A 75 -13.09 11.53 -1.43
C ARG A 75 -13.96 10.32 -1.12
N GLN A 76 -14.25 10.09 0.16
CA GLN A 76 -15.12 8.99 0.60
C GLN A 76 -16.49 9.01 -0.09
N ARG A 77 -17.08 10.19 -0.31
CA ARG A 77 -18.37 10.28 -1.02
C ARG A 77 -18.29 10.01 -2.50
N VAL A 78 -17.23 10.50 -3.14
CA VAL A 78 -17.00 10.22 -4.56
C VAL A 78 -16.87 8.71 -4.77
N LEU A 79 -16.08 8.04 -3.92
CA LEU A 79 -15.91 6.58 -3.96
C LEU A 79 -17.22 5.83 -3.62
N ALA A 80 -17.93 6.25 -2.57
CA ALA A 80 -19.17 5.59 -2.14
C ALA A 80 -20.32 5.72 -3.15
N ALA A 81 -20.27 6.71 -4.05
CA ALA A 81 -21.25 6.85 -5.12
C ALA A 81 -20.99 5.91 -6.32
N MET A 82 -19.83 5.25 -6.36
CA MET A 82 -19.47 4.35 -7.46
C MET A 82 -20.00 2.93 -7.21
N PRO A 83 -20.64 2.30 -8.21
CA PRO A 83 -20.90 0.87 -8.18
C PRO A 83 -19.58 0.09 -8.05
N LEU A 84 -19.57 -0.95 -7.19
CA LEU A 84 -18.37 -1.74 -6.89
C LEU A 84 -17.61 -2.23 -8.13
N PRO A 85 -18.26 -2.78 -9.20
CA PRO A 85 -17.53 -3.22 -10.38
C PRO A 85 -16.78 -2.10 -11.10
N ARG A 86 -17.35 -0.88 -11.11
CA ARG A 86 -16.70 0.29 -11.70
C ARG A 86 -15.52 0.74 -10.84
N LEU A 87 -15.68 0.75 -9.51
CA LEU A 87 -14.59 1.07 -8.59
C LEU A 87 -13.42 0.10 -8.74
N GLN A 88 -13.70 -1.21 -8.83
CA GLN A 88 -12.71 -2.25 -9.08
C GLN A 88 -11.97 -2.06 -10.40
N ALA A 89 -12.69 -1.73 -11.48
CA ALA A 89 -12.08 -1.43 -12.78
C ALA A 89 -11.15 -0.20 -12.73
N TYR A 90 -11.54 0.85 -11.99
CA TYR A 90 -10.67 2.01 -11.79
C TYR A 90 -9.42 1.64 -10.98
N HIS A 91 -9.54 0.84 -9.93
CA HIS A 91 -8.37 0.37 -9.18
C HIS A 91 -7.41 -0.43 -10.05
N LEU A 92 -7.91 -1.31 -10.93
CA LEU A 92 -7.08 -2.03 -11.89
C LEU A 92 -6.35 -1.06 -12.83
N ALA A 93 -7.08 -0.12 -13.43
CA ALA A 93 -6.51 0.85 -14.36
C ALA A 93 -5.47 1.77 -13.70
N VAL A 94 -5.66 2.13 -12.43
CA VAL A 94 -4.64 2.87 -11.67
C VAL A 94 -3.41 2.00 -11.41
N GLY A 95 -3.58 0.75 -10.99
CA GLY A 95 -2.47 -0.19 -10.81
C GLY A 95 -1.65 -0.38 -12.09
N ASP A 96 -2.32 -0.53 -13.24
CA ASP A 96 -1.68 -0.62 -14.56
C ASP A 96 -0.94 0.66 -14.94
N THR A 97 -1.52 1.82 -14.62
CA THR A 97 -0.91 3.13 -14.87
C THR A 97 0.36 3.30 -14.04
N LEU A 98 0.31 2.97 -12.74
CA LEU A 98 1.47 3.04 -11.84
C LEU A 98 2.59 2.12 -12.32
N GLU A 99 2.28 0.86 -12.66
CA GLU A 99 3.27 -0.07 -13.18
C GLU A 99 3.94 0.44 -14.46
N ARG A 100 3.16 1.04 -15.37
CA ARG A 100 3.68 1.66 -16.59
C ARG A 100 4.55 2.89 -16.32
N VAL A 101 4.12 3.78 -15.42
CA VAL A 101 4.84 5.03 -15.08
C VAL A 101 6.15 4.72 -14.37
N TYR A 102 6.15 3.81 -13.39
CA TYR A 102 7.38 3.42 -12.70
C TYR A 102 8.29 2.55 -13.57
N GLY A 103 7.73 1.74 -14.46
CA GLY A 103 8.48 0.92 -15.40
C GLY A 103 9.50 0.03 -14.68
N LYS A 104 10.80 0.32 -14.84
CA LYS A 104 11.88 -0.49 -14.25
C LYS A 104 11.91 -0.45 -12.72
N THR A 105 11.39 0.61 -12.10
CA THR A 105 11.35 0.77 -10.63
C THR A 105 10.02 0.33 -10.03
N ALA A 106 9.11 -0.29 -10.82
CA ALA A 106 7.81 -0.74 -10.31
C ALA A 106 7.91 -1.66 -9.09
N LYS A 107 8.99 -2.44 -8.98
CA LYS A 107 9.24 -3.29 -7.80
C LYS A 107 9.56 -2.49 -6.54
N ASP A 108 10.14 -1.31 -6.66
CA ASP A 108 10.44 -0.44 -5.52
C ASP A 108 9.14 0.17 -4.96
N HIS A 109 8.18 0.44 -5.86
CA HIS A 109 6.83 0.94 -5.56
C HIS A 109 5.78 -0.17 -5.41
N ALA A 110 6.20 -1.41 -5.13
CA ALA A 110 5.31 -2.57 -5.15
C ALA A 110 4.13 -2.47 -4.17
N ALA A 111 4.29 -1.80 -3.03
CA ALA A 111 3.22 -1.64 -2.04
C ALA A 111 2.03 -0.83 -2.58
N GLU A 112 2.31 0.25 -3.31
CA GLU A 112 1.30 1.11 -3.91
C GLU A 112 0.55 0.37 -5.03
N ILE A 113 1.28 -0.28 -5.93
CA ILE A 113 0.69 -1.09 -7.01
C ILE A 113 -0.15 -2.23 -6.41
N ALA A 114 0.39 -2.96 -5.42
CA ALA A 114 -0.31 -4.06 -4.76
C ALA A 114 -1.62 -3.61 -4.13
N ASN A 115 -1.65 -2.43 -3.50
CA ASN A 115 -2.84 -1.89 -2.88
C ASN A 115 -3.97 -1.67 -3.90
N HIS A 116 -3.65 -1.10 -5.07
CA HIS A 116 -4.62 -0.94 -6.15
C HIS A 116 -5.06 -2.28 -6.74
N LEU A 117 -4.14 -3.17 -7.05
CA LEU A 117 -4.48 -4.49 -7.59
C LEU A 117 -5.32 -5.34 -6.60
N TYR A 118 -5.09 -5.21 -5.30
CA TYR A 118 -5.88 -5.88 -4.28
C TYR A 118 -7.30 -5.30 -4.18
N GLN A 119 -7.44 -3.98 -4.20
CA GLN A 119 -8.75 -3.30 -4.22
C GLN A 119 -9.55 -3.55 -5.50
N ALA A 120 -8.87 -3.84 -6.62
CA ALA A 120 -9.52 -4.27 -7.86
C ALA A 120 -10.22 -5.64 -7.75
N GLY A 121 -9.90 -6.44 -6.72
CA GLY A 121 -10.54 -7.72 -6.47
C GLY A 121 -10.50 -8.63 -7.69
N THR A 122 -11.67 -9.14 -8.11
CA THR A 122 -11.79 -10.06 -9.25
C THR A 122 -11.49 -9.42 -10.61
N ALA A 123 -11.37 -8.10 -10.70
CA ALA A 123 -10.93 -7.44 -11.93
C ALA A 123 -9.42 -7.63 -12.18
N ALA A 124 -8.62 -7.83 -11.14
CA ALA A 124 -7.18 -8.06 -11.25
C ALA A 124 -6.85 -9.56 -11.26
N ASP A 125 -5.77 -9.92 -11.97
CA ASP A 125 -5.21 -11.27 -11.92
C ASP A 125 -4.62 -11.56 -10.53
N ALA A 126 -5.13 -12.59 -9.86
CA ALA A 126 -4.73 -12.94 -8.50
C ALA A 126 -3.24 -13.30 -8.36
N MET A 127 -2.65 -13.88 -9.41
CA MET A 127 -1.22 -14.20 -9.41
C MET A 127 -0.35 -12.94 -9.52
N ARG A 128 -0.72 -11.98 -10.37
CA ARG A 128 -0.07 -10.68 -10.46
C ARG A 128 -0.18 -9.90 -9.15
N THR A 129 -1.39 -9.84 -8.57
CA THR A 129 -1.60 -9.17 -7.28
C THR A 129 -0.76 -9.80 -6.17
N SER A 130 -0.74 -11.13 -6.07
CA SER A 130 0.06 -11.83 -5.06
C SER A 130 1.58 -11.62 -5.25
N SER A 131 2.05 -11.51 -6.49
CA SER A 131 3.45 -11.19 -6.82
C SER A 131 3.85 -9.79 -6.31
N PHE A 132 3.03 -8.77 -6.57
CA PHE A 132 3.28 -7.42 -6.06
C PHE A 132 3.18 -7.33 -4.53
N LEU A 133 2.22 -8.02 -3.90
CA LEU A 133 2.14 -8.12 -2.44
C LEU A 133 3.39 -8.78 -1.84
N ALA A 134 3.87 -9.86 -2.44
CA ALA A 134 5.10 -10.54 -1.99
C ALA A 134 6.33 -9.66 -2.19
N GLN A 135 6.39 -8.86 -3.26
CA GLN A 135 7.46 -7.90 -3.48
C GLN A 135 7.39 -6.75 -2.45
N ALA A 136 6.20 -6.22 -2.18
CA ALA A 136 5.98 -5.21 -1.14
C ALA A 136 6.44 -5.72 0.24
N ALA A 137 6.13 -6.99 0.56
CA ALA A 137 6.58 -7.62 1.79
C ALA A 137 8.11 -7.72 1.88
N LYS A 138 8.81 -7.99 0.76
CA LYS A 138 10.28 -7.96 0.73
C LYS A 138 10.82 -6.56 0.99
N ASN A 139 10.23 -5.54 0.38
CA ASN A 139 10.63 -4.14 0.58
C ASN A 139 10.42 -3.71 2.04
N ALA A 140 9.26 -4.04 2.62
CA ALA A 140 8.94 -3.78 4.02
C ALA A 140 9.91 -4.50 4.99
N LEU A 141 10.25 -5.77 4.69
CA LEU A 141 11.21 -6.53 5.49
C LEU A 141 12.60 -5.88 5.48
N ALA A 142 13.03 -5.35 4.33
CA ALA A 142 14.34 -4.73 4.18
C ALA A 142 14.53 -3.47 5.06
N VAL A 143 13.44 -2.80 5.41
CA VAL A 143 13.44 -1.62 6.30
C VAL A 143 12.94 -1.93 7.71
N GLY A 144 12.73 -3.20 8.05
CA GLY A 144 12.33 -3.63 9.39
C GLY A 144 10.85 -3.41 9.75
N ALA A 145 9.98 -3.16 8.78
CA ALA A 145 8.55 -2.98 9.00
C ALA A 145 7.84 -4.34 9.15
N TYR A 146 8.13 -5.07 10.23
CA TYR A 146 7.75 -6.48 10.37
C TYR A 146 6.24 -6.73 10.45
N GLU A 147 5.48 -5.88 11.12
CA GLU A 147 4.01 -5.97 11.16
C GLU A 147 3.40 -5.84 9.76
N GLU A 148 3.95 -4.94 8.96
CA GLU A 148 3.54 -4.73 7.58
C GLU A 148 3.86 -5.95 6.71
N VAL A 149 5.01 -6.59 6.91
CA VAL A 149 5.33 -7.87 6.26
C VAL A 149 4.27 -8.92 6.57
N LEU A 150 3.88 -9.07 7.83
CA LEU A 150 2.88 -10.07 8.23
C LEU A 150 1.53 -9.83 7.53
N ARG A 151 1.08 -8.57 7.50
CA ARG A 151 -0.16 -8.16 6.84
C ARG A 151 -0.11 -8.43 5.34
N LEU A 152 0.97 -8.05 4.66
CA LEU A 152 1.13 -8.26 3.22
C LEU A 152 1.20 -9.75 2.87
N ILE A 153 1.91 -10.55 3.66
CA ILE A 153 2.05 -11.99 3.44
C ILE A 153 0.73 -12.74 3.69
N GLU A 154 -0.08 -12.30 4.64
CA GLU A 154 -1.43 -12.84 4.82
C GLU A 154 -2.26 -12.66 3.54
N SER A 155 -2.30 -11.45 2.99
CA SER A 155 -2.95 -11.17 1.70
C SER A 155 -2.36 -11.99 0.55
N THR A 156 -1.03 -12.13 0.47
CA THR A 156 -0.38 -12.99 -0.52
C THR A 156 -0.86 -14.44 -0.43
N LEU A 157 -0.92 -15.01 0.78
CA LEU A 157 -1.29 -16.41 0.99
C LEU A 157 -2.78 -16.69 0.75
N MET A 158 -3.65 -15.68 0.89
CA MET A 158 -5.07 -15.79 0.51
C MET A 158 -5.26 -15.87 -1.02
N LEU A 159 -4.41 -15.18 -1.79
CA LEU A 159 -4.51 -15.14 -3.24
C LEU A 159 -3.75 -16.28 -3.95
N LEU A 160 -2.70 -16.82 -3.33
CA LEU A 160 -1.93 -17.92 -3.91
C LEU A 160 -2.71 -19.25 -3.82
N PRO A 161 -3.02 -19.91 -4.95
CA PRO A 161 -3.64 -21.23 -4.91
C PRO A 161 -2.72 -22.29 -4.27
N ALA A 162 -3.30 -23.38 -3.76
CA ALA A 162 -2.58 -24.39 -3.00
C ALA A 162 -1.48 -25.12 -3.80
N ASP A 163 -1.63 -25.20 -5.13
CA ASP A 163 -0.67 -25.83 -6.05
C ASP A 163 0.58 -24.97 -6.30
N LYS A 164 0.57 -23.68 -5.93
CA LYS A 164 1.75 -22.79 -5.94
C LYS A 164 2.65 -23.02 -4.74
N THR A 165 3.06 -24.27 -4.53
CA THR A 165 3.80 -24.72 -3.35
C THR A 165 5.06 -23.89 -3.09
N LYS A 166 5.83 -23.57 -4.14
CA LYS A 166 7.08 -22.79 -4.02
C LYS A 166 6.83 -21.34 -3.62
N ASP A 167 5.86 -20.68 -4.25
CA ASP A 167 5.53 -19.27 -3.95
C ASP A 167 4.97 -19.14 -2.52
N ARG A 168 4.13 -20.11 -2.11
CA ARG A 168 3.61 -20.19 -0.73
C ARG A 168 4.73 -20.42 0.28
N ALA A 169 5.71 -21.29 -0.03
CA ALA A 169 6.87 -21.52 0.81
C ALA A 169 7.75 -20.26 0.94
N ALA A 170 7.96 -19.52 -0.15
CA ALA A 170 8.67 -18.25 -0.13
C ALA A 170 7.96 -17.19 0.74
N ALA A 171 6.64 -17.08 0.63
CA ALA A 171 5.83 -16.19 1.47
C ALA A 171 5.91 -16.58 2.96
N LEU A 172 5.81 -17.87 3.28
CA LEU A 172 5.97 -18.37 4.65
C LEU A 172 7.38 -18.11 5.22
N THR A 173 8.40 -18.10 4.36
CA THR A 173 9.77 -17.74 4.76
C THR A 173 9.83 -16.29 5.23
N LEU A 174 9.25 -15.36 4.45
CA LEU A 174 9.16 -13.94 4.83
C LEU A 174 8.35 -13.75 6.12
N ARG A 175 7.28 -14.54 6.32
CA ARG A 175 6.52 -14.54 7.58
C ARG A 175 7.38 -14.92 8.78
N GLY A 176 8.20 -15.97 8.64
CA GLY A 176 9.14 -16.38 9.68
C GLY A 176 10.21 -15.34 9.95
N ASP A 177 10.74 -14.71 8.90
CA ASP A 177 11.73 -13.63 9.00
C ASP A 177 11.16 -12.41 9.76
N ALA A 178 9.90 -12.05 9.51
CA ALA A 178 9.19 -11.00 10.24
C ALA A 178 8.94 -11.35 11.72
N PHE A 179 8.46 -12.57 12.02
CA PHE A 179 8.29 -13.00 13.41
C PHE A 179 9.61 -13.01 14.18
N ALA A 180 10.71 -13.40 13.54
CA ALA A 180 12.03 -13.37 14.15
C ALA A 180 12.47 -11.93 14.46
N GLY A 181 12.21 -10.98 13.56
CA GLY A 181 12.45 -9.55 13.78
C GLY A 181 11.66 -8.98 14.97
N LEU A 182 10.45 -9.48 15.20
CA LEU A 182 9.61 -9.14 16.36
C LEU A 182 9.95 -9.90 17.65
N GLY A 183 11.00 -10.74 17.65
CA GLY A 183 11.34 -11.59 18.80
C GLY A 183 10.38 -12.75 19.06
N ARG A 184 9.42 -13.00 18.16
CA ARG A 184 8.40 -14.06 18.23
C ARG A 184 8.96 -15.40 17.73
N ARG A 185 9.86 -15.98 18.53
CA ARG A 185 10.72 -17.10 18.13
C ARG A 185 9.96 -18.39 17.81
N ASP A 186 8.89 -18.69 18.54
CA ASP A 186 8.11 -19.91 18.31
C ASP A 186 7.35 -19.83 16.99
N GLU A 187 6.72 -18.69 16.70
CA GLU A 187 6.03 -18.45 15.44
C GLU A 187 7.00 -18.41 14.26
N ALA A 188 8.19 -17.85 14.44
CA ALA A 188 9.25 -17.87 13.43
C ALA A 188 9.69 -19.30 13.08
N ARG A 189 9.99 -20.12 14.11
CA ARG A 189 10.36 -21.53 13.92
C ARG A 189 9.26 -22.32 13.23
N SER A 190 8.01 -22.12 13.65
CA SER A 190 6.85 -22.75 13.02
C SER A 190 6.74 -22.38 11.53
N ALA A 191 6.81 -21.09 11.21
CA ALA A 191 6.68 -20.60 9.83
C ALA A 191 7.81 -21.13 8.92
N TRP A 192 9.06 -21.04 9.37
CA TRP A 192 10.21 -21.58 8.63
C TRP A 192 10.17 -23.10 8.49
N GLY A 193 9.72 -23.83 9.52
CA GLY A 193 9.55 -25.29 9.44
C GLY A 193 8.57 -25.69 8.35
N VAL A 194 7.40 -25.04 8.29
CA VAL A 194 6.43 -25.28 7.21
C VAL A 194 7.01 -24.89 5.85
N ALA A 195 7.67 -23.74 5.73
CA ALA A 195 8.28 -23.31 4.48
C ALA A 195 9.34 -24.30 3.96
N ALA A 196 10.22 -24.79 4.84
CA ALA A 196 11.25 -25.76 4.49
C ALA A 196 10.63 -27.07 3.96
N GLN A 197 9.61 -27.60 4.65
CA GLN A 197 8.91 -28.80 4.20
C GLN A 197 8.29 -28.61 2.81
N ARG A 198 7.62 -27.48 2.56
CA ARG A 198 7.03 -27.20 1.25
C ARG A 198 8.06 -27.08 0.13
N PHE A 199 9.23 -26.51 0.41
CA PHE A 199 10.32 -26.51 -0.56
C PHE A 199 10.80 -27.94 -0.87
N GLU A 200 10.92 -28.82 0.14
CA GLU A 200 11.28 -30.23 -0.05
C GLU A 200 10.25 -30.99 -0.89
N ASP A 201 8.96 -30.84 -0.56
CA ASP A 201 7.85 -31.48 -1.29
C ASP A 201 7.84 -31.04 -2.78
N SER A 202 8.30 -29.82 -3.06
CA SER A 202 8.43 -29.28 -4.43
C SER A 202 9.75 -29.61 -5.14
N GLY A 203 10.64 -30.36 -4.49
CA GLY A 203 11.98 -30.73 -5.00
C GLY A 203 13.04 -29.63 -4.90
N ASP A 204 12.73 -28.46 -4.32
CA ASP A 204 13.68 -27.36 -4.15
C ASP A 204 14.52 -27.51 -2.88
N LYS A 205 15.46 -28.46 -2.94
CA LYS A 205 16.36 -28.78 -1.82
C LYS A 205 17.23 -27.59 -1.39
N ARG A 206 17.58 -26.70 -2.32
CA ARG A 206 18.43 -25.52 -2.04
C ARG A 206 17.68 -24.53 -1.15
N SER A 207 16.46 -24.18 -1.53
CA SER A 207 15.61 -23.28 -0.74
C SER A 207 15.25 -23.91 0.61
N ALA A 208 14.94 -25.21 0.65
CA ALA A 208 14.68 -25.93 1.90
C ALA A 208 15.86 -25.85 2.88
N SER A 209 17.09 -26.12 2.42
CA SER A 209 18.30 -26.03 3.23
C SER A 209 18.55 -24.60 3.74
N ALA A 210 18.36 -23.59 2.88
CA ALA A 210 18.51 -22.18 3.25
C ALA A 210 17.48 -21.71 4.27
N VAL A 211 16.26 -22.25 4.28
CA VAL A 211 15.27 -21.96 5.32
C VAL A 211 15.61 -22.71 6.61
N ARG A 212 16.02 -23.98 6.52
CA ARG A 212 16.38 -24.80 7.69
C ARG A 212 17.57 -24.22 8.47
N SER A 213 18.54 -23.59 7.81
CA SER A 213 19.66 -22.94 8.51
C SER A 213 19.19 -21.82 9.46
N ARG A 214 18.05 -21.18 9.19
CA ARG A 214 17.46 -20.16 10.08
C ARG A 214 16.95 -20.74 11.40
N LEU A 215 16.52 -22.02 11.41
CA LEU A 215 16.07 -22.71 12.63
C LEU A 215 17.21 -22.94 13.62
N HIS A 216 18.44 -23.05 13.12
CA HIS A 216 19.65 -23.32 13.89
C HIS A 216 20.53 -22.08 14.10
N ALA A 217 20.17 -20.95 13.51
CA ALA A 217 20.87 -19.69 13.75
C ALA A 217 20.64 -19.26 15.19
N SER A 218 21.67 -19.47 16.03
CA SER A 218 21.76 -18.86 17.37
C SER A 218 21.70 -17.34 17.22
N PRO A 219 21.09 -16.59 18.16
CA PRO A 219 21.17 -15.14 18.11
C PRO A 219 22.64 -14.77 18.26
N VAL A 220 23.29 -14.38 17.15
CA VAL A 220 24.42 -13.48 17.29
C VAL A 220 23.80 -12.20 17.82
N GLU A 221 23.99 -11.96 19.11
CA GLU A 221 23.76 -10.68 19.74
C GLU A 221 24.46 -9.62 18.87
N LYS A 222 23.70 -8.92 18.02
CA LYS A 222 24.06 -7.56 17.68
C LYS A 222 23.65 -6.70 18.87
N ASN A 223 24.36 -6.88 19.98
CA ASN A 223 24.44 -5.90 21.05
C ASN A 223 25.24 -4.72 20.46
N GLY A 224 24.55 -3.89 19.66
CA GLY A 224 24.86 -2.48 19.67
C GLY A 224 24.31 -1.98 20.99
N GLU A 225 25.19 -1.70 21.94
CA GLU A 225 24.87 -1.02 23.19
C GLU A 225 23.92 0.16 22.87
N PRO A 226 22.83 0.36 23.64
CA PRO A 226 22.22 1.67 23.65
C PRO A 226 23.28 2.62 24.21
N ALA A 227 23.81 3.49 23.37
CA ALA A 227 24.64 4.60 23.85
C ALA A 227 23.84 5.31 24.94
N GLU A 228 24.41 5.37 26.15
CA GLU A 228 23.86 6.15 27.25
C GLU A 228 23.53 7.56 26.74
N PRO A 229 22.33 8.09 27.00
CA PRO A 229 22.05 9.48 26.67
C PRO A 229 23.00 10.36 27.49
N PRO A 230 23.74 11.30 26.88
CA PRO A 230 24.55 12.22 27.65
C PRO A 230 23.64 13.06 28.55
N ALA A 231 24.12 13.28 29.77
CA ALA A 231 23.45 14.03 30.83
C ALA A 231 22.95 15.39 30.33
N GLN A 232 21.74 15.74 30.78
CA GLN A 232 21.14 17.05 30.59
C GLN A 232 22.06 18.13 31.17
N ALA A 233 22.51 19.04 30.31
CA ALA A 233 23.10 20.32 30.71
C ALA A 233 22.29 21.44 30.06
N GLU A 234 21.89 22.40 30.89
CA GLU A 234 21.04 23.54 30.57
C GLU A 234 21.61 24.47 29.47
N ALA A 235 20.65 25.01 28.70
CA ALA A 235 20.58 26.35 28.10
C ALA A 235 21.80 26.96 27.37
N ALA A 236 21.67 27.11 26.04
CA ALA A 236 21.90 28.36 25.32
C ALA A 236 21.36 28.28 23.88
N GLU A 237 20.39 29.12 23.52
CA GLU A 237 20.24 29.65 22.16
C GLU A 237 21.19 30.86 21.98
N PRO A 238 21.53 31.36 20.76
CA PRO A 238 20.80 31.20 19.48
C PRO A 238 21.65 31.07 18.18
N SER A 239 20.92 30.96 17.06
CA SER A 239 21.22 31.47 15.70
C SER A 239 22.11 30.67 14.74
N GLY A 240 21.55 30.33 13.57
CA GLY A 240 22.32 30.19 12.33
C GLY A 240 21.79 29.15 11.33
N ASP A 241 21.22 29.65 10.24
CA ASP A 241 20.79 28.97 9.01
C ASP A 241 21.52 27.69 8.61
N GLY A 242 20.76 26.66 8.24
CA GLY A 242 21.26 25.45 7.60
C GLY A 242 20.12 24.65 6.97
N HIS A 243 20.07 24.69 5.64
CA HIS A 243 19.13 23.99 4.77
C HIS A 243 19.29 22.46 4.91
N GLU A 244 18.26 21.74 5.36
CA GLU A 244 18.23 20.27 5.26
C GLU A 244 16.87 19.79 4.78
N ALA A 245 16.89 19.08 3.65
CA ALA A 245 15.74 18.60 2.92
C ALA A 245 15.10 17.40 3.65
N ALA A 246 13.88 17.59 4.13
CA ALA A 246 13.06 16.53 4.70
C ALA A 246 12.54 15.58 3.59
N LEU A 247 12.83 14.29 3.72
CA LEU A 247 12.16 13.22 2.99
C LEU A 247 10.69 13.13 3.45
N PRO A 248 9.71 12.90 2.55
CA PRO A 248 8.32 12.83 2.95
C PRO A 248 8.00 11.49 3.62
N GLU A 249 7.40 11.57 4.81
CA GLU A 249 6.76 10.43 5.48
C GLU A 249 5.57 9.91 4.66
N VAL A 250 5.54 8.59 4.45
CA VAL A 250 4.43 7.89 3.81
C VAL A 250 3.38 7.56 4.89
N PRO A 251 2.13 8.02 4.78
CA PRO A 251 1.12 7.73 5.79
C PRO A 251 0.62 6.28 5.65
N VAL A 252 0.70 5.53 6.74
CA VAL A 252 0.11 4.20 6.89
C VAL A 252 -1.41 4.32 6.77
N ALA A 253 -1.99 3.72 5.72
CA ALA A 253 -3.44 3.66 5.55
C ALA A 253 -4.04 2.60 6.47
N GLU A 254 -4.79 3.03 7.49
CA GLU A 254 -5.63 2.15 8.30
C GLU A 254 -6.75 1.55 7.43
N ALA A 255 -6.63 0.26 7.09
CA ALA A 255 -7.69 -0.50 6.45
C ALA A 255 -8.75 -0.89 7.50
N GLN A 256 -9.92 -0.26 7.45
CA GLN A 256 -11.09 -0.67 8.23
C GLN A 256 -11.61 -2.01 7.70
N LEU A 257 -11.46 -3.06 8.50
CA LEU A 257 -12.05 -4.37 8.30
C LEU A 257 -13.57 -4.27 8.43
N VAL A 258 -14.30 -4.51 7.34
CA VAL A 258 -15.75 -4.75 7.36
C VAL A 258 -15.96 -6.25 7.55
N THR A 259 -16.49 -6.65 8.71
CA THR A 259 -16.95 -8.02 8.96
C THR A 259 -18.33 -8.24 8.34
N PRO A 260 -18.59 -9.36 7.64
CA PRO A 260 -19.93 -9.66 7.14
C PRO A 260 -20.85 -10.20 8.26
N GLU A 261 -22.04 -9.61 8.41
CA GLU A 261 -23.13 -10.15 9.22
C GLU A 261 -23.75 -11.39 8.57
N ALA A 262 -24.11 -12.36 9.41
CA ALA A 262 -24.73 -13.62 9.00
C ALA A 262 -26.22 -13.43 8.62
N PRO A 263 -26.76 -14.24 7.69
CA PRO A 263 -28.15 -14.10 7.26
C PRO A 263 -29.14 -14.60 8.34
N GLU A 264 -30.11 -13.75 8.66
CA GLU A 264 -31.27 -14.11 9.47
C GLU A 264 -32.12 -15.19 8.76
N SER A 265 -32.41 -16.25 9.50
CA SER A 265 -33.33 -17.31 9.11
C SER A 265 -34.78 -16.80 9.06
N LEU A 266 -35.39 -16.90 7.88
CA LEU A 266 -36.83 -16.68 7.67
C LEU A 266 -37.63 -17.82 8.33
N ASN A 267 -38.54 -17.43 9.21
CA ASN A 267 -39.70 -18.21 9.67
C ASN A 267 -40.86 -18.00 8.69
#